data_AF-A0A8J4V225-F1
#
_entry.id   AF-A0A8J4V225-F1
#
_cell.length_a   1.000
_cell.length_b   1.000
_cell.length_c   1.000
_cell.angle_alpha   90.00
_cell.angle_beta   90.00
_cell.angle_gamma   90.00
#
_symmetry.space_group_name_H-M   'P 1'
#
loop_
_entity.id
_entity.type
_entity.pdbx_description
1 polymer ?
#
loop_
_entity_poly.entity_id
_entity_poly.type
_entity_poly.pdbx_seq_one_letter_code
_entity_poly.pdbx_strand_id
1 'polypeptide(L)' 'MGKVHGGLNRAGKVRNATPKVEKKEKKKPKVGRAKKRMLFNRRYVNVAIGFGKKKGYNTQNIPTVA' A
#
# COMPACT_ATOMS: atom_id res chain seq x y z
N MET A 1 2.26 -28.32 -30.35
CA MET A 1 1.30 -27.78 -29.37
C MET A 1 1.71 -26.34 -29.03
N GLY A 2 1.09 -25.37 -29.71
CA GLY A 2 1.56 -23.99 -29.75
C GLY A 2 1.15 -23.12 -28.55
N LYS A 3 1.77 -21.94 -28.44
CA LYS A 3 1.39 -20.87 -27.52
C LYS A 3 -0.01 -20.36 -27.91
N VAL A 4 -1.03 -20.80 -27.19
CA VAL A 4 -2.42 -20.37 -27.38
C VAL A 4 -2.72 -19.14 -26.51
N HIS A 5 -3.47 -18.18 -27.06
CA HIS A 5 -3.93 -16.94 -26.41
C HIS A 5 -4.90 -17.19 -25.24
N GLY A 6 -5.44 -16.14 -24.61
CA GLY A 6 -6.46 -16.27 -23.56
C GLY A 6 -7.62 -17.19 -23.97
N GLY A 7 -8.13 -17.98 -23.02
CA GLY A 7 -9.26 -18.88 -23.22
C GLY A 7 -9.89 -19.23 -21.89
N LEU A 8 -11.10 -19.79 -21.89
CA LEU A 8 -11.87 -20.08 -20.68
C LEU A 8 -11.08 -20.91 -19.65
N ASN A 9 -10.29 -21.87 -20.13
CA ASN A 9 -9.44 -22.74 -19.30
C ASN A 9 -8.32 -22.00 -18.55
N ARG A 10 -8.09 -20.71 -18.82
CA ARG A 10 -7.08 -19.86 -18.15
C ARG A 10 -7.71 -18.89 -17.13
N ALA A 11 -9.02 -18.94 -16.93
CA ALA A 11 -9.70 -18.09 -15.94
C ALA A 11 -9.16 -18.35 -14.53
N GLY A 12 -8.96 -17.27 -13.76
CA GLY A 12 -8.44 -17.37 -12.39
C GLY A 12 -6.96 -17.75 -12.25
N LYS A 13 -6.24 -18.03 -13.36
CA LYS A 13 -4.83 -18.49 -13.36
C LYS A 13 -3.95 -17.73 -12.37
N VAL A 14 -3.97 -16.39 -12.43
CA VAL A 14 -3.07 -15.55 -11.61
C VAL A 14 -3.49 -15.57 -10.14
N ARG A 15 -4.77 -15.38 -9.84
CA ARG A 15 -5.28 -15.33 -8.46
C ARG A 15 -5.12 -16.67 -7.73
N ASN A 16 -5.21 -17.78 -8.46
CA ASN A 16 -5.02 -19.13 -7.91
C ASN A 16 -3.54 -19.50 -7.77
N ALA A 17 -2.67 -18.96 -8.63
CA ALA A 17 -1.22 -19.17 -8.54
C ALA A 17 -0.57 -18.38 -7.39
N THR A 18 -1.10 -17.19 -7.07
CA THR A 18 -0.55 -16.37 -5.98
C THR A 18 -0.80 -17.01 -4.61
N PRO A 19 0.20 -17.09 -3.72
CA PRO A 19 -0.01 -17.60 -2.37
C PRO A 19 -1.04 -16.75 -1.64
N LYS A 20 -1.97 -17.42 -0.96
CA LYS A 20 -2.99 -16.73 -0.17
C LYS A 20 -2.39 -16.24 1.14
N VAL A 21 -2.04 -14.95 1.20
CA VAL A 21 -1.61 -14.31 2.44
C VAL A 21 -2.83 -13.84 3.22
N GLU A 22 -2.94 -14.28 4.48
CA GLU A 22 -4.00 -13.85 5.38
C GLU A 22 -3.85 -12.37 5.76
N LYS A 23 -4.96 -11.72 6.08
CA LYS A 23 -4.93 -10.33 6.53
C LYS A 23 -4.33 -10.29 7.92
N LYS A 24 -3.27 -9.50 8.09
CA LYS A 24 -2.72 -9.19 9.40
C LYS A 24 -3.79 -8.57 10.31
N GLU A 25 -3.79 -8.95 11.57
CA GLU A 25 -4.59 -8.30 12.60
C GLU A 25 -4.20 -6.83 12.73
N LYS A 26 -5.19 -5.95 12.75
CA LYS A 26 -5.00 -4.50 12.88
C LYS A 26 -5.95 -3.95 13.92
N LYS A 27 -5.44 -3.05 14.77
CA LYS A 27 -6.28 -2.30 15.71
C LYS A 27 -7.31 -1.48 14.94
N LYS A 28 -8.48 -1.28 15.57
CA LYS A 28 -9.57 -0.47 14.99
C LYS A 28 -9.03 0.92 14.61
N PRO A 29 -9.21 1.38 13.36
CA PRO A 29 -8.74 2.69 12.95
C PRO A 29 -9.53 3.79 13.65
N LYS A 30 -8.89 4.93 13.92
CA LYS A 30 -9.60 6.13 14.38
C LYS A 30 -10.51 6.63 13.26
N VAL A 31 -11.73 7.02 13.60
CA VAL A 31 -12.75 7.53 12.67
C VAL A 31 -13.14 8.98 13.00
N GLY A 32 -13.82 9.65 12.06
CA GLY A 32 -14.38 10.99 12.26
C GLY A 32 -13.36 12.04 12.72
N ARG A 33 -13.72 12.78 13.78
CA ARG A 33 -12.91 13.88 14.35
C ARG A 33 -11.53 13.40 14.82
N ALA A 34 -11.46 12.22 15.43
CA ALA A 34 -10.20 11.65 15.90
C ALA A 34 -9.22 11.38 14.74
N LYS A 35 -9.74 10.93 13.59
CA LYS A 35 -8.92 10.77 12.36
C LYS A 35 -8.44 12.11 11.84
N LYS A 36 -9.32 13.13 11.78
CA LYS A 36 -8.96 14.49 11.34
C LYS A 36 -7.84 15.09 12.20
N ARG A 37 -7.92 14.97 13.53
CA ARG A 37 -6.87 15.43 14.45
C ARG A 37 -5.53 14.73 14.21
N MET A 38 -5.54 13.40 14.06
CA MET A 38 -4.33 12.63 13.75
C MET A 38 -3.69 13.09 12.43
N LEU A 39 -4.50 13.27 11.38
CA LEU A 39 -4.03 13.71 10.07
C LEU A 39 -3.49 15.14 10.09
N PHE A 40 -4.07 16.04 10.88
CA PHE A 40 -3.55 17.40 11.02
C PHE A 40 -2.17 17.40 11.68
N ASN A 41 -2.04 16.75 12.84
CA ASN A 41 -0.76 16.68 13.55
C ASN A 41 0.34 16.05 12.69
N ARG A 42 0.02 14.96 11.96
CA ARG A 42 0.97 14.28 11.06
C ARG A 42 1.40 15.14 9.87
N ARG A 43 0.54 16.05 9.38
CA ARG A 43 0.78 16.83 8.16
C ARG A 43 1.38 18.21 8.38
N TYR A 44 1.13 18.80 9.56
CA TYR A 44 1.43 20.21 9.78
C TYR A 44 2.24 20.46 11.05
N VAL A 45 2.01 19.71 12.12
CA VAL A 45 2.68 19.96 13.42
C VAL A 45 3.99 19.18 13.53
N ASN A 46 3.96 17.88 13.24
CA ASN A 46 5.10 16.98 13.46
C ASN A 46 5.96 16.77 12.19
N VAL A 47 5.92 17.69 11.23
CA VAL A 47 6.69 17.58 9.99
C VAL A 47 8.03 18.27 10.17
N ALA A 48 9.13 17.55 9.96
CA ALA A 48 10.46 18.14 9.86
C ALA A 48 10.52 19.00 8.59
N ILE A 49 10.58 20.32 8.76
CA ILE A 49 10.81 21.29 7.69
C ILE A 49 12.32 21.40 7.51
N GLY A 50 12.93 20.38 6.90
CA GLY A 50 14.31 20.48 6.43
C GLY A 50 14.41 21.37 5.19
N PHE A 51 15.64 21.61 4.70
CA PHE A 51 15.84 22.22 3.39
C PHE A 51 15.25 21.32 2.29
N GLY A 52 14.30 21.85 1.51
CA GLY A 52 13.66 21.15 0.40
C GLY A 52 12.15 20.95 0.55
N LYS A 53 11.57 20.17 -0.38
CA LYS A 53 10.11 19.92 -0.43
C LYS A 53 9.68 18.99 0.70
N LYS A 54 8.47 19.22 1.27
CA LYS A 54 7.86 18.34 2.28
C LYS A 54 7.83 16.89 1.78
N LYS A 55 8.23 15.94 2.65
CA LYS A 55 8.19 14.51 2.34
C LYS A 55 6.77 14.09 1.92
N GLY A 56 6.68 13.40 0.78
CA GLY A 56 5.40 12.90 0.24
C GLY A 56 4.75 11.84 1.13
N TYR A 57 3.45 11.60 0.91
CA TYR A 57 2.76 10.50 1.56
C TYR A 57 3.17 9.16 0.93
N ASN A 58 3.18 8.09 1.74
CA ASN A 58 3.39 6.72 1.26
C ASN A 58 4.73 6.48 0.53
N THR A 59 5.81 7.15 0.96
CA THR A 59 7.16 6.87 0.46
C THR A 59 7.56 5.45 0.86
N GLN A 60 7.80 4.59 -0.12
CA GLN A 60 8.31 3.26 0.13
C GLN A 60 9.83 3.32 0.29
N ASN A 61 10.36 2.63 1.30
CA ASN A 61 11.78 2.31 1.31
C ASN A 61 11.95 1.07 0.43
N ILE A 62 12.12 1.27 -0.86
CA ILE A 62 12.41 0.18 -1.79
C ILE A 62 13.91 -0.05 -1.66
N PRO A 63 14.37 -1.15 -1.03
CA PRO A 63 15.75 -1.55 -1.23
C PRO A 63 15.89 -1.78 -2.72
N THR A 64 16.74 -1.00 -3.38
CA THR A 64 17.21 -1.32 -4.73
C THR A 64 17.99 -2.61 -4.59
N VAL A 65 17.32 -3.75 -4.75
CA VAL A 65 18.00 -5.04 -4.79
C VAL A 65 18.77 -5.09 -6.11
N ALA A 66 20.03 -5.51 -6.01
CA ALA A 66 20.92 -5.82 -7.14
C ALA A 66 20.30 -6.86 -8.09
#